data_AF-A0A8K0TQI6-F1
#
_entry.id   AF-A0A8K0TQI6-F1
#
_cell.length_a   1.000
_cell.length_b   1.000
_cell.length_c   1.000
_cell.angle_alpha   90.00
_cell.angle_beta   90.00
_cell.angle_gamma   90.00
#
_symmetry.space_group_name_H-M   'P 1'
#
loop_
_entity.id
_entity.type
_entity.pdbx_description
1 polymer ?
#
loop_
_entity_poly.entity_id
_entity_poly.type
_entity_poly.pdbx_seq_one_letter_code
_entity_poly.pdbx_strand_id
1 'polypeptide(L)'
;MHETRCFVMASIFVLAKMSPASEHSMSVLPLATRLDDRPNRGKPGLELYIPPCILDAAHVWHSPPVDKPLRIQIEGPAVSIEKLLPDVPWSLGRWLPPFPQFPGPELAKLTYRVLYGQEPFLGPSESTAPDLAVRDEYLVEVMAARHQMKSELDYYGVTFDHLVPVDDWDPEVLQINFIEVETDDGEYANKFLPFSVDVAEYAGKKVLAVPRCCQNRKGTTDRARVNESIAHKAGRFKYDWEEEA
;
A
#
# COMPACT_ATOMS: atom_id res chain seq x y z
N MET A 1 27.14 14.77 -28.15
CA MET A 1 27.13 13.29 -28.19
C MET A 1 26.26 12.81 -27.04
N HIS A 2 24.95 12.75 -27.27
CA HIS A 2 23.99 12.13 -26.37
C HIS A 2 23.05 11.32 -27.27
N GLU A 3 23.16 10.00 -27.23
CA GLU A 3 22.21 9.09 -27.86
C GLU A 3 21.17 8.68 -26.80
N THR A 4 19.95 9.16 -26.99
CA THR A 4 18.74 8.65 -26.35
C THR A 4 18.21 7.54 -27.26
N ARG A 5 18.23 6.29 -26.81
CA ARG A 5 17.59 5.17 -27.53
C ARG A 5 16.19 4.93 -26.95
N CYS A 6 15.19 5.48 -27.63
CA CYS A 6 13.80 5.06 -27.50
C CYS A 6 13.64 3.66 -28.14
N PHE A 7 13.12 2.70 -27.38
CA PHE A 7 12.64 1.43 -27.91
C PHE A 7 11.13 1.54 -28.16
N VAL A 8 10.75 1.62 -29.42
CA VAL A 8 9.37 1.48 -29.90
C VAL A 8 9.12 -0.01 -30.14
N MET A 9 8.16 -0.62 -29.43
CA MET A 9 7.65 -1.95 -29.75
C MET A 9 6.32 -1.80 -30.49
N ALA A 10 6.33 -2.19 -31.77
CA ALA A 10 5.17 -2.23 -32.64
C ALA A 10 4.21 -3.37 -32.25
N SER A 11 2.94 -3.04 -32.05
CA SER A 11 1.86 -4.01 -31.89
C SER A 11 1.49 -4.62 -33.25
N ILE A 12 1.69 -5.93 -33.39
CA ILE A 12 1.21 -6.70 -34.55
C ILE A 12 -0.26 -7.05 -34.32
N PHE A 13 -1.14 -6.51 -35.17
CA PHE A 13 -2.53 -6.95 -35.32
C PHE A 13 -2.57 -8.31 -36.04
N VAL A 14 -3.15 -9.33 -35.41
CA VAL A 14 -3.60 -10.54 -36.11
C VAL A 14 -5.12 -10.61 -36.03
N LEU A 15 -5.75 -10.29 -37.16
CA LEU A 15 -7.17 -10.50 -37.44
C LEU A 15 -7.45 -12.01 -37.51
N ALA A 16 -8.20 -12.54 -36.54
CA ALA A 16 -8.81 -13.87 -36.64
C ALA A 16 -10.28 -13.73 -37.07
N LYS A 17 -10.61 -14.37 -38.19
CA LYS A 17 -11.93 -14.44 -38.82
C LYS A 17 -13.01 -14.95 -37.86
N MET A 18 -14.12 -14.23 -37.79
CA MET A 18 -15.39 -14.73 -37.24
C MET A 18 -16.13 -15.59 -38.27
N SER A 19 -16.78 -16.66 -37.82
CA SER A 19 -17.89 -17.33 -38.51
C SER A 19 -18.86 -17.92 -37.46
N PRO A 20 -20.17 -18.07 -37.77
CA PRO A 20 -21.22 -17.80 -36.78
C PRO A 20 -21.87 -19.03 -36.13
N ALA A 21 -22.47 -18.74 -34.96
CA ALA A 21 -23.64 -19.33 -34.31
C ALA A 21 -23.70 -20.85 -34.03
N SER A 22 -23.74 -21.19 -32.73
CA SER A 22 -24.80 -22.05 -32.22
C SER A 22 -25.22 -21.62 -30.81
N GLU A 23 -26.52 -21.39 -30.64
CA GLU A 23 -27.18 -21.10 -29.38
C GLU A 23 -27.10 -22.33 -28.48
N HIS A 24 -26.46 -22.23 -27.32
CA HIS A 24 -26.65 -23.15 -26.21
C HIS A 24 -26.87 -22.34 -24.94
N SER A 25 -28.13 -22.35 -24.50
CA SER A 25 -28.62 -22.27 -23.12
C SER A 25 -27.67 -21.61 -22.12
N MET A 26 -27.95 -20.34 -21.79
CA MET A 26 -27.41 -19.67 -20.60
C MET A 26 -27.94 -20.39 -19.35
N SER A 27 -27.23 -21.44 -18.96
CA SER A 27 -27.21 -21.90 -17.58
C SER A 27 -26.63 -20.77 -16.74
N VAL A 28 -27.51 -20.08 -16.02
CA VAL A 28 -27.14 -19.10 -14.98
C VAL A 28 -26.51 -19.90 -13.85
N LEU A 29 -25.20 -20.17 -13.95
CA LEU A 29 -24.42 -20.63 -12.81
C LEU A 29 -24.37 -19.48 -11.80
N PRO A 30 -24.64 -19.73 -10.51
CA PRO A 30 -24.56 -18.67 -9.52
C PRO A 30 -23.12 -18.14 -9.49
N LEU A 31 -22.99 -16.81 -9.52
CA LEU A 31 -21.77 -16.08 -9.21
C LEU A 31 -21.45 -16.32 -7.72
N ALA A 32 -21.03 -17.53 -7.38
CA ALA A 32 -20.33 -17.79 -6.14
C ALA A 32 -19.00 -17.04 -6.28
N THR A 33 -18.95 -15.82 -5.75
CA THR A 33 -17.73 -15.20 -5.25
C THR A 33 -16.86 -16.29 -4.65
N ARG A 34 -15.77 -16.65 -5.33
CA ARG A 34 -14.70 -17.42 -4.72
C ARG A 34 -14.24 -16.59 -3.54
N LEU A 35 -14.71 -16.98 -2.36
CA LEU A 35 -14.19 -16.55 -1.08
C LEU A 35 -12.66 -16.70 -1.14
N ASP A 36 -11.92 -15.62 -0.93
CA ASP A 36 -10.45 -15.62 -0.85
C ASP A 36 -9.95 -16.84 -0.04
N ASP A 37 -9.33 -17.81 -0.70
CA ASP A 37 -8.59 -18.92 -0.08
C ASP A 37 -7.21 -18.43 0.42
N ARG A 38 -7.18 -17.25 1.05
CA ARG A 38 -5.93 -16.64 1.49
C ARG A 38 -5.41 -17.31 2.76
N PRO A 39 -4.09 -17.50 2.85
CA PRO A 39 -3.47 -18.44 3.80
C PRO A 39 -3.64 -18.05 5.27
N ASN A 40 -4.07 -16.82 5.56
CA ASN A 40 -4.20 -16.29 6.91
C ASN A 40 -5.64 -16.11 7.39
N ARG A 41 -6.66 -16.32 6.56
CA ARG A 41 -8.06 -16.17 6.96
C ARG A 41 -8.42 -17.07 8.15
N GLY A 42 -9.12 -16.51 9.14
CA GLY A 42 -9.55 -17.22 10.35
C GLY A 42 -8.44 -17.45 11.37
N LYS A 43 -7.21 -16.98 11.13
CA LYS A 43 -6.15 -16.91 12.13
C LYS A 43 -6.23 -15.58 12.89
N PRO A 44 -5.78 -15.51 14.16
CA PRO A 44 -5.62 -14.22 14.83
C PRO A 44 -4.63 -13.32 14.08
N GLY A 45 -4.94 -12.03 14.00
CA GLY A 45 -4.02 -11.03 13.45
C GLY A 45 -2.76 -10.90 14.31
N LEU A 46 -1.61 -10.73 13.65
CA LEU A 46 -0.34 -10.45 14.32
C LEU A 46 -0.28 -8.99 14.79
N GLU A 47 0.62 -8.72 15.73
CA GLU A 47 0.90 -7.35 16.18
C GLU A 47 1.67 -6.57 15.11
N LEU A 48 1.30 -5.30 14.89
CA LEU A 48 2.12 -4.37 14.13
C LEU A 48 3.17 -3.76 15.07
N TYR A 49 4.45 -3.98 14.75
CA TYR A 49 5.56 -3.41 15.51
C TYR A 49 6.33 -2.38 14.70
N ILE A 50 6.36 -1.14 15.20
CA ILE A 50 7.15 -0.03 14.67
C ILE A 50 8.19 0.35 15.73
N PRO A 51 9.49 0.09 15.51
CA PRO A 51 10.51 0.42 16.51
C PRO A 51 10.67 1.95 16.65
N PRO A 52 11.06 2.43 17.85
CA PRO A 52 11.48 3.82 18.02
C PRO A 52 12.58 4.21 17.02
N CYS A 53 12.69 5.51 16.74
CA CYS A 53 13.76 6.02 15.90
C CYS A 53 15.13 5.69 16.51
N ILE A 54 16.03 5.15 15.69
CA ILE A 54 17.40 4.81 16.11
C ILE A 54 18.39 5.96 15.91
N LEU A 55 17.96 7.07 15.30
CA LEU A 55 18.80 8.26 15.12
C LEU A 55 18.84 9.08 16.41
N ASP A 56 20.06 9.50 16.81
CA ASP A 56 20.28 10.39 17.95
C ASP A 56 19.73 11.80 17.65
N ALA A 57 18.88 12.27 18.57
CA ALA A 57 17.69 13.09 18.28
C ALA A 57 16.77 12.36 17.30
N ALA A 58 15.63 11.87 17.82
CA ALA A 58 14.56 11.36 16.97
C ALA A 58 14.39 12.35 15.83
N HIS A 59 14.58 11.89 14.58
CA HIS A 59 14.31 12.73 13.43
C HIS A 59 12.98 13.42 13.71
N VAL A 60 12.89 14.73 13.48
CA VAL A 60 11.72 15.57 13.85
C VAL A 60 10.36 15.01 13.40
N TRP A 61 10.37 13.95 12.59
CA TRP A 61 9.25 13.30 11.92
C TRP A 61 9.05 11.81 12.25
N HIS A 62 9.76 11.20 13.20
CA HIS A 62 9.73 9.73 13.33
C HIS A 62 8.62 9.17 14.23
N SER A 63 8.29 9.89 15.30
CA SER A 63 7.03 9.74 16.02
C SER A 63 6.52 11.17 16.16
N PRO A 64 5.82 11.69 15.14
CA PRO A 64 5.40 13.08 15.12
C PRO A 64 4.60 13.38 16.40
N PRO A 65 4.75 14.57 16.96
CA PRO A 65 3.83 15.05 17.97
C PRO A 65 2.38 14.91 17.48
N VAL A 66 1.50 14.41 18.34
CA VAL A 66 0.08 14.15 18.04
C VAL A 66 -0.73 15.43 17.71
N ASP A 67 -0.13 16.60 17.91
CA ASP A 67 -0.71 17.91 17.64
C ASP A 67 -0.20 18.52 16.32
N LYS A 68 0.62 17.79 15.55
CA LYS A 68 1.19 18.29 14.30
C LYS A 68 0.57 17.65 13.06
N PRO A 69 0.23 18.45 12.04
CA PRO A 69 -0.14 17.95 10.72
C PRO A 69 0.94 17.03 10.14
N LEU A 70 0.54 15.86 9.69
CA LEU A 70 1.42 14.92 9.01
C LEU A 70 0.64 14.00 8.08
N ARG A 71 1.20 13.76 6.90
CA ARG A 71 0.77 12.69 6.02
C ARG A 71 1.58 11.43 6.28
N ILE A 72 0.91 10.31 6.48
CA ILE A 72 1.54 9.03 6.79
C ILE A 72 1.26 8.06 5.66
N GLN A 73 2.32 7.49 5.09
CA GLN A 73 2.23 6.37 4.19
C GLN A 73 2.81 5.13 4.88
N ILE A 74 2.04 4.06 4.95
CA ILE A 74 2.53 2.73 5.34
C ILE A 74 2.30 1.76 4.19
N GLU A 75 3.37 1.12 3.74
CA GLU A 75 3.32 0.25 2.56
C GLU A 75 4.31 -0.91 2.65
N GLY A 76 4.09 -1.94 1.85
CA GLY A 76 4.95 -3.11 1.86
C GLY A 76 4.30 -4.31 1.20
N PRO A 77 4.91 -5.49 1.36
CA PRO A 77 4.36 -6.71 0.80
C PRO A 77 2.97 -7.02 1.34
N ALA A 78 2.04 -7.38 0.46
CA ALA A 78 0.65 -7.62 0.82
C ALA A 78 0.52 -8.74 1.87
N VAL A 79 1.37 -9.77 1.78
CA VAL A 79 1.43 -10.88 2.75
C VAL A 79 1.66 -10.42 4.19
N SER A 80 2.38 -9.30 4.39
CA SER A 80 2.60 -8.73 5.72
C SER A 80 1.33 -8.10 6.28
N ILE A 81 0.57 -7.41 5.43
CA ILE A 81 -0.70 -6.79 5.81
C ILE A 81 -1.79 -7.84 6.04
N GLU A 82 -1.78 -8.93 5.28
CA GLU A 82 -2.68 -10.07 5.50
C GLU A 82 -2.44 -10.75 6.85
N LYS A 83 -1.18 -10.80 7.33
CA LYS A 83 -0.89 -11.30 8.68
C LYS A 83 -1.46 -10.39 9.77
N LEU A 84 -1.49 -9.08 9.52
CA LEU A 84 -2.08 -8.09 10.45
C LEU A 84 -3.61 -8.12 10.43
N LEU A 85 -4.19 -8.27 9.23
CA LEU A 85 -5.63 -8.13 8.96
C LEU A 85 -6.21 -9.40 8.28
N PRO A 86 -6.08 -10.58 8.91
CA PRO A 86 -6.41 -11.86 8.27
C PRO A 86 -7.87 -12.03 7.86
N ASP A 87 -8.78 -11.38 8.58
CA ASP A 87 -10.23 -11.51 8.37
C ASP A 87 -10.82 -10.35 7.55
N VAL A 88 -10.00 -9.37 7.18
CA VAL A 88 -10.45 -8.26 6.32
C VAL A 88 -10.51 -8.76 4.87
N PRO A 89 -11.67 -8.64 4.18
CA PRO A 89 -11.80 -9.05 2.79
C PRO A 89 -11.04 -8.08 1.87
N TRP A 90 -10.42 -8.58 0.79
CA TRP A 90 -9.85 -7.67 -0.22
C TRP A 90 -10.58 -7.83 -1.55
N SER A 91 -10.65 -6.74 -2.31
CA SER A 91 -11.39 -6.69 -3.56
C SER A 91 -10.48 -6.92 -4.77
N LEU A 92 -9.77 -8.06 -4.79
CA LEU A 92 -8.84 -8.42 -5.86
C LEU A 92 -9.58 -8.70 -7.18
N GLY A 93 -8.95 -8.37 -8.32
CA GLY A 93 -9.44 -8.73 -9.65
C GLY A 93 -10.53 -7.82 -10.23
N ARG A 94 -10.78 -6.64 -9.64
CA ARG A 94 -11.54 -5.57 -10.29
C ARG A 94 -10.57 -4.66 -11.03
N TRP A 95 -10.86 -4.37 -12.30
CA TRP A 95 -10.16 -3.34 -13.09
C TRP A 95 -10.11 -1.97 -12.39
N LEU A 96 -11.10 -1.69 -11.53
CA LEU A 96 -11.16 -0.53 -10.66
C LEU A 96 -11.64 -0.99 -9.27
N PRO A 97 -10.74 -1.24 -8.31
CA PRO A 97 -11.15 -1.56 -6.95
C PRO A 97 -11.90 -0.36 -6.32
N PRO A 98 -12.88 -0.60 -5.44
CA PRO A 98 -13.53 0.48 -4.70
C PRO A 98 -12.49 1.20 -3.84
N PHE A 99 -12.63 2.53 -3.72
CA PHE A 99 -11.80 3.33 -2.82
C PHE A 99 -12.64 3.90 -1.67
N PRO A 100 -12.15 3.81 -0.41
CA PRO A 100 -11.03 2.95 0.00
C PRO A 100 -11.42 1.47 -0.06
N GLN A 101 -10.43 0.59 -0.25
CA GLN A 101 -10.62 -0.84 -0.03
C GLN A 101 -10.73 -1.14 1.46
N PHE A 102 -11.38 -2.25 1.83
CA PHE A 102 -11.54 -2.61 3.25
C PHE A 102 -10.23 -2.66 4.06
N PRO A 103 -9.09 -3.16 3.54
CA PRO A 103 -7.82 -3.15 4.26
C PRO A 103 -7.26 -1.75 4.54
N GLY A 104 -7.56 -0.75 3.70
CA GLY A 104 -6.95 0.57 3.79
C GLY A 104 -7.26 1.28 5.11
N PRO A 105 -8.55 1.52 5.43
CA PRO A 105 -8.95 2.15 6.68
C PRO A 105 -8.53 1.35 7.92
N GLU A 106 -8.58 0.02 7.85
CA GLU A 106 -8.17 -0.83 8.98
C GLU A 106 -6.65 -0.77 9.22
N LEU A 107 -5.84 -0.77 8.16
CA LEU A 107 -4.41 -0.60 8.25
C LEU A 107 -4.04 0.82 8.74
N ALA A 108 -4.75 1.84 8.28
CA ALA A 108 -4.55 3.22 8.72
C ALA A 108 -4.85 3.38 10.22
N LYS A 109 -5.98 2.85 10.71
CA LYS A 109 -6.31 2.84 12.15
C LYS A 109 -5.28 2.08 12.97
N LEU A 110 -4.88 0.88 12.53
CA LEU A 110 -3.86 0.09 13.22
C LEU A 110 -2.54 0.86 13.34
N THR A 111 -2.10 1.49 12.25
CA THR A 111 -0.88 2.29 12.21
C THR A 111 -0.98 3.50 13.13
N TYR A 112 -2.11 4.21 13.09
CA TYR A 112 -2.36 5.34 13.99
C TYR A 112 -2.23 4.96 15.47
N ARG A 113 -2.83 3.83 15.86
CA ARG A 113 -2.75 3.35 17.25
C ARG A 113 -1.32 3.02 17.68
N VAL A 114 -0.53 2.42 16.80
CA VAL A 114 0.87 2.10 17.10
C VAL A 114 1.71 3.37 17.21
N LEU A 115 1.47 4.38 16.35
CA LEU A 115 2.22 5.63 16.36
C LEU A 115 1.87 6.54 17.55
N TYR A 116 0.58 6.64 17.90
CA TYR A 116 0.08 7.63 18.86
C TYR A 116 -0.40 7.02 20.19
N GLY A 117 -0.47 5.69 20.30
CA GLY A 117 -0.92 5.01 21.51
C GLY A 117 -2.41 5.17 21.83
N GLN A 118 -3.22 5.67 20.88
CA GLN A 118 -4.65 5.93 21.07
C GLN A 118 -5.46 5.65 19.81
N GLU A 119 -6.76 5.42 19.96
CA GLU A 119 -7.70 5.27 18.84
C GLU A 119 -7.90 6.62 18.12
N PRO A 120 -7.95 6.65 16.77
CA PRO A 120 -8.25 7.88 16.06
C PRO A 120 -9.71 8.29 16.27
N PHE A 121 -9.96 9.57 16.51
CA PHE A 121 -11.30 10.13 16.43
C PHE A 121 -11.74 10.21 14.96
N LEU A 122 -12.68 9.35 14.56
CA LEU A 122 -13.24 9.29 13.20
C LEU A 122 -14.59 10.03 13.08
N GLY A 123 -14.93 10.87 14.05
CA GLY A 123 -16.31 11.25 14.33
C GLY A 123 -17.07 11.96 13.19
N PRO A 124 -18.40 12.08 13.31
CA PRO A 124 -19.27 12.84 12.40
C PRO A 124 -19.58 14.26 12.92
N SER A 125 -18.71 14.86 13.73
CA SER A 125 -18.97 16.16 14.37
C SER A 125 -18.79 17.30 13.38
N GLU A 126 -19.83 18.13 13.18
CA GLU A 126 -19.78 19.34 12.33
C GLU A 126 -18.68 20.35 12.74
N SER A 127 -18.08 20.18 13.92
CA SER A 127 -17.12 21.12 14.51
C SER A 127 -15.70 20.58 14.66
N THR A 128 -15.45 19.30 14.36
CA THR A 128 -14.14 18.68 14.62
C THR A 128 -13.76 17.77 13.46
N ALA A 129 -12.66 18.13 12.77
CA ALA A 129 -12.09 17.31 11.72
C ALA A 129 -11.65 15.94 12.30
N PRO A 130 -11.74 14.85 11.51
CA PRO A 130 -11.26 13.55 11.96
C PRO A 130 -9.74 13.58 12.16
N ASP A 131 -9.26 12.82 13.14
CA ASP A 131 -7.82 12.64 13.41
C ASP A 131 -7.10 11.91 12.26
N LEU A 132 -7.87 11.18 11.45
CA LEU A 132 -7.39 10.31 10.38
C LEU A 132 -8.30 10.41 9.16
N ALA A 133 -7.71 10.74 8.01
CA ALA A 133 -8.40 10.74 6.71
C ALA A 133 -7.59 9.93 5.68
N VAL A 134 -8.12 8.80 5.22
CA VAL A 134 -7.49 8.01 4.14
C VAL A 134 -7.52 8.82 2.84
N ARG A 135 -6.36 8.99 2.20
CA ARG A 135 -6.18 9.78 0.98
C ARG A 135 -5.85 8.94 -0.23
N ASP A 136 -5.06 7.89 -0.05
CA ASP A 136 -4.64 7.05 -1.16
C ASP A 136 -4.37 5.61 -0.74
N GLU A 137 -4.34 4.72 -1.73
CA GLU A 137 -3.95 3.33 -1.60
C GLU A 137 -2.97 3.00 -2.73
N TYR A 138 -1.83 2.42 -2.37
CA TYR A 138 -0.83 1.97 -3.32
C TYR A 138 -1.02 0.48 -3.57
N LEU A 139 -1.16 0.06 -4.84
CA LEU A 139 -1.39 -1.33 -5.23
C LEU A 139 -0.42 -1.74 -6.33
N VAL A 140 0.26 -2.87 -6.13
CA VAL A 140 1.05 -3.53 -7.18
C VAL A 140 0.59 -4.97 -7.31
N GLU A 141 -0.05 -5.27 -8.44
CA GLU A 141 -0.44 -6.63 -8.81
C GLU A 141 0.66 -7.27 -9.67
N VAL A 142 1.03 -8.51 -9.37
CA VAL A 142 1.87 -9.31 -10.26
C VAL A 142 0.97 -10.06 -11.23
N MET A 143 1.09 -9.74 -12.52
CA MET A 143 0.46 -10.52 -13.58
C MET A 143 1.23 -11.84 -13.74
N ALA A 144 0.71 -12.93 -13.18
CA ALA A 144 1.25 -14.26 -13.43
C ALA A 144 1.24 -14.53 -14.95
N ALA A 145 2.42 -14.80 -15.51
CA ALA A 145 2.59 -15.03 -16.94
C ALA A 145 1.63 -16.13 -17.43
N ARG A 146 0.89 -15.80 -18.49
CA ARG A 146 0.10 -16.67 -19.40
C ARG A 146 -0.34 -18.02 -18.79
N HIS A 147 -1.65 -18.15 -18.56
CA HIS A 147 -2.45 -19.38 -18.32
C HIS A 147 -3.08 -19.54 -16.93
N GLN A 148 -2.80 -18.68 -15.94
CA GLN A 148 -3.57 -18.63 -14.70
C GLN A 148 -3.96 -17.18 -14.40
N MET A 149 -5.25 -16.85 -14.58
CA MET A 149 -5.85 -15.56 -14.20
C MET A 149 -5.95 -15.44 -12.66
N LYS A 150 -4.83 -15.58 -11.95
CA LYS A 150 -4.71 -15.17 -10.55
C LYS A 150 -3.81 -13.95 -10.55
N SER A 151 -4.40 -12.76 -10.50
CA SER A 151 -3.65 -11.60 -10.04
C SER A 151 -3.45 -11.80 -8.53
N GLU A 152 -2.19 -11.95 -8.14
CA GLU A 152 -1.80 -11.93 -6.73
C GLU A 152 -1.28 -10.53 -6.46
N LEU A 153 -1.84 -9.90 -5.42
CA LEU A 153 -1.37 -8.61 -4.97
C LEU A 153 -0.05 -8.84 -4.24
N ASP A 154 1.02 -8.28 -4.79
CA ASP A 154 2.36 -8.45 -4.24
C ASP A 154 2.66 -7.35 -3.22
N TYR A 155 2.18 -6.14 -3.49
CA TYR A 155 2.46 -4.97 -2.67
C TYR A 155 1.19 -4.14 -2.44
N TYR A 156 1.02 -3.66 -1.20
CA TYR A 156 -0.07 -2.79 -0.83
C TYR A 156 0.40 -1.71 0.15
N GLY A 157 -0.25 -0.56 0.10
CA GLY A 157 -0.03 0.51 1.05
C GLY A 157 -1.24 1.41 1.19
N VAL A 158 -1.30 2.13 2.30
CA VAL A 158 -2.30 3.17 2.54
C VAL A 158 -1.59 4.47 2.89
N THR A 159 -2.11 5.57 2.34
CA THR A 159 -1.72 6.92 2.73
C THR A 159 -2.89 7.60 3.42
N PHE A 160 -2.66 8.17 4.60
CA PHE A 160 -3.66 8.89 5.36
C PHE A 160 -3.08 10.16 5.97
N ASP A 161 -3.94 11.15 6.18
CA ASP A 161 -3.59 12.41 6.82
C ASP A 161 -3.97 12.38 8.29
N HIS A 162 -3.08 12.93 9.11
CA HIS A 162 -3.33 13.30 10.50
C HIS A 162 -3.26 14.83 10.63
N LEU A 163 -4.37 15.47 11.00
CA LEU A 163 -4.50 16.92 11.18
C LEU A 163 -4.04 17.78 9.98
N VAL A 164 -3.87 17.21 8.78
CA VAL A 164 -3.49 17.95 7.58
C VAL A 164 -4.68 18.80 7.11
N PRO A 165 -4.52 20.13 6.96
CA PRO A 165 -5.54 20.98 6.37
C PRO A 165 -5.95 20.49 4.97
N VAL A 166 -7.24 20.60 4.64
CA VAL A 166 -7.78 20.10 3.35
C VAL A 166 -7.14 20.80 2.14
N ASP A 167 -6.66 22.03 2.33
CA ASP A 167 -6.01 22.86 1.33
C ASP A 167 -4.47 22.74 1.31
N ASP A 168 -3.88 21.97 2.22
CA ASP A 168 -2.45 21.68 2.22
C ASP A 168 -2.14 20.45 1.33
N TRP A 169 -1.57 20.73 0.15
CA TRP A 169 -1.24 19.71 -0.85
C TRP A 169 0.18 19.16 -0.72
N ASP A 170 1.04 19.85 0.02
CA ASP A 170 2.43 19.47 0.20
C ASP A 170 2.82 19.37 1.69
N PRO A 171 2.06 18.61 2.51
CA PRO A 171 2.39 18.43 3.92
C PRO A 171 3.72 17.67 4.05
N GLU A 172 4.25 17.65 5.27
CA GLU A 172 5.32 16.72 5.62
C GLU A 172 4.81 15.27 5.56
N VAL A 173 5.72 14.35 5.23
CA VAL A 173 5.39 12.93 5.00
C VAL A 173 6.25 12.03 5.87
N LEU A 174 5.60 11.11 6.59
CA LEU A 174 6.23 9.94 7.20
C LEU A 174 5.94 8.71 6.37
N GLN A 175 6.98 8.16 5.74
CA GLN A 175 6.89 6.88 5.06
C GLN A 175 7.36 5.74 5.99
N ILE A 176 6.59 4.67 6.05
CA ILE A 176 6.82 3.46 6.84
C ILE A 176 6.76 2.27 5.90
N ASN A 177 7.79 1.43 5.90
CA ASN A 177 7.80 0.23 5.06
C ASN A 177 7.73 -1.03 5.92
N PHE A 178 6.89 -1.99 5.53
CA PHE A 178 6.99 -3.35 6.06
C PHE A 178 8.31 -3.99 5.65
N ILE A 179 8.91 -4.70 6.59
CA ILE A 179 10.13 -5.47 6.38
C ILE A 179 9.76 -6.94 6.57
N GLU A 180 9.82 -7.71 5.48
CA GLU A 180 9.72 -9.16 5.60
C GLU A 180 10.94 -9.72 6.30
N VAL A 181 10.69 -10.50 7.34
CA VAL A 181 11.74 -11.13 8.16
C VAL A 181 11.76 -12.65 7.97
N GLU A 182 10.62 -13.27 7.66
CA GLU A 182 10.50 -14.73 7.62
C GLU A 182 10.94 -15.37 6.30
N THR A 183 10.84 -14.64 5.18
CA THR A 183 10.99 -15.22 3.83
C THR A 183 12.43 -15.61 3.52
N ASP A 184 13.41 -14.91 4.09
CA ASP A 184 14.84 -15.08 3.84
C ASP A 184 15.67 -15.18 5.13
N ASP A 185 15.04 -15.65 6.23
CA ASP A 185 15.68 -15.76 7.55
C ASP A 185 16.32 -14.43 8.02
N GLY A 186 15.66 -13.31 7.68
CA GLY A 186 16.06 -11.96 8.08
C GLY A 186 17.26 -11.40 7.31
N GLU A 187 17.71 -12.04 6.23
CA GLU A 187 18.85 -11.56 5.43
C GLU A 187 18.61 -10.13 4.91
N TYR A 188 17.45 -9.87 4.30
CA TYR A 188 17.09 -8.55 3.80
C TYR A 188 17.02 -7.52 4.91
N ALA A 189 16.36 -7.87 6.03
CA ALA A 189 16.23 -6.98 7.19
C ALA A 189 17.61 -6.56 7.71
N ASN A 190 18.49 -7.52 7.98
CA ASN A 190 19.83 -7.27 8.51
C ASN A 190 20.77 -6.56 7.53
N LYS A 191 20.50 -6.63 6.22
CA LYS A 191 21.24 -5.89 5.19
C LYS A 191 20.82 -4.43 5.10
N PHE A 192 19.52 -4.15 5.20
CA PHE A 192 18.96 -2.82 4.91
C PHE A 192 18.56 -2.02 6.15
N LEU A 193 18.63 -2.62 7.34
CA LEU A 193 18.40 -1.92 8.60
C LEU A 193 19.72 -1.66 9.34
N PRO A 194 19.80 -0.54 10.09
CA PRO A 194 20.97 -0.19 10.90
C PRO A 194 21.01 -0.93 12.25
N PHE A 195 20.10 -1.87 12.49
CA PHE A 195 20.02 -2.69 13.69
C PHE A 195 19.77 -4.16 13.33
N SER A 196 20.17 -5.05 14.24
CA SER A 196 19.99 -6.49 14.06
C SER A 196 18.52 -6.88 14.25
N VAL A 197 18.03 -7.77 13.39
CA VAL A 197 16.69 -8.35 13.46
C VAL A 197 16.82 -9.85 13.71
N ASP A 198 16.29 -10.31 14.85
CA ASP A 198 16.18 -11.73 15.19
C ASP A 198 14.85 -12.29 14.68
N VAL A 199 14.91 -13.22 13.73
CA VAL A 199 13.73 -13.86 13.12
C VAL A 199 12.82 -14.50 14.18
N ALA A 200 13.38 -15.08 15.24
CA ALA A 200 12.61 -15.74 16.29
C ALA A 200 11.73 -14.76 17.08
N GLU A 201 12.06 -13.47 17.07
CA GLU A 201 11.28 -12.41 17.71
C GLU A 201 10.02 -12.04 16.91
N TYR A 202 10.07 -12.16 15.59
CA TYR A 202 9.01 -11.72 14.67
C TYR A 202 8.16 -12.89 14.15
N ALA A 203 8.78 -14.03 13.89
CA ALA A 203 8.15 -15.17 13.21
C ALA A 203 6.83 -15.59 13.89
N GLY A 204 5.72 -15.41 13.17
CA GLY A 204 4.37 -15.74 13.66
C GLY A 204 3.89 -14.96 14.89
N LYS A 205 4.58 -13.88 15.27
CA LYS A 205 4.28 -13.07 16.47
C LYS A 205 3.90 -11.64 16.11
N LYS A 206 4.74 -10.98 15.31
CA LYS A 206 4.59 -9.57 14.95
C LYS A 206 5.16 -9.26 13.58
N VAL A 207 4.58 -8.28 12.91
CA VAL A 207 5.05 -7.77 11.62
C VAL A 207 5.88 -6.53 11.87
N LEU A 208 7.13 -6.54 11.38
CA LEU A 208 8.04 -5.41 11.47
C LEU A 208 7.71 -4.37 10.39
N ALA A 209 7.50 -3.13 10.81
CA ALA A 209 7.41 -1.98 9.93
C ALA A 209 8.38 -0.91 10.41
N VAL A 210 9.23 -0.40 9.52
CA VAL A 210 10.30 0.53 9.90
C VAL A 210 10.12 1.84 9.15
N PRO A 211 10.12 2.99 9.82
CA PRO A 211 10.03 4.24 9.10
C PRO A 211 11.30 4.52 8.31
N ARG A 212 11.13 5.20 7.18
CA ARG A 212 12.10 5.26 6.11
C ARG A 212 13.47 5.80 6.53
N CYS A 213 13.50 6.76 7.46
CA CYS A 213 14.76 7.35 7.91
C CYS A 213 15.61 6.39 8.77
N CYS A 214 15.03 5.31 9.29
CA CYS A 214 15.73 4.23 10.00
C CYS A 214 16.11 3.07 9.08
N GLN A 215 16.23 3.31 7.77
CA GLN A 215 16.65 2.30 6.79
C GLN A 215 17.91 2.79 6.07
N ASN A 216 18.82 1.87 5.75
CA ASN A 216 20.06 2.16 5.00
C ASN A 216 19.78 2.51 3.52
N ARG A 217 18.58 2.20 3.01
CA ARG A 217 18.17 2.54 1.64
C ARG A 217 18.10 4.05 1.47
N LYS A 218 18.86 4.62 0.54
CA LYS A 218 18.75 6.03 0.14
C LYS A 218 17.61 6.22 -0.86
N GLY A 219 16.67 7.12 -0.55
CA GLY A 219 15.65 7.61 -1.47
C GLY A 219 15.31 9.04 -1.07
N THR A 220 15.55 10.00 -1.97
CA THR A 220 15.39 11.45 -1.70
C THR A 220 14.03 11.98 -2.19
N THR A 221 13.12 11.10 -2.59
CA THR A 221 11.90 11.43 -3.36
C THR A 221 10.60 11.17 -2.61
N ASP A 222 10.66 10.73 -1.35
CA ASP A 222 9.49 10.11 -0.70
C ASP A 222 8.36 11.12 -0.38
N ARG A 223 8.67 12.34 0.09
CA ARG A 223 7.65 13.39 0.31
C ARG A 223 6.97 13.83 -0.99
N ALA A 224 7.77 14.22 -1.99
CA ALA A 224 7.26 14.67 -3.28
C ALA A 224 6.42 13.58 -3.95
N ARG A 225 6.93 12.34 -4.04
CA ARG A 225 6.22 11.20 -4.63
C ARG A 225 4.87 10.94 -3.98
N VAL A 226 4.80 10.95 -2.65
CA VAL A 226 3.56 10.68 -1.91
C VAL A 226 2.54 11.81 -2.12
N ASN A 227 2.98 13.07 -2.04
CA ASN A 227 2.10 14.23 -2.24
C ASN A 227 1.60 14.31 -3.70
N GLU A 228 2.45 14.03 -4.67
CA GLU A 228 2.10 13.98 -6.10
C GLU A 228 1.10 12.87 -6.42
N SER A 229 1.23 11.67 -5.82
CA SER A 229 0.27 10.57 -6.00
C SER A 229 -1.15 10.99 -5.61
N ILE A 230 -1.28 11.67 -4.48
CA ILE A 230 -2.57 12.18 -3.98
C ILE A 230 -3.10 13.29 -4.88
N ALA A 231 -2.25 14.24 -5.28
CA ALA A 231 -2.66 15.32 -6.16
C ALA A 231 -3.12 14.79 -7.53
N HIS A 232 -2.44 13.78 -8.07
CA HIS A 232 -2.84 13.10 -9.30
C HIS A 232 -4.21 12.42 -9.14
N LYS A 233 -4.43 11.68 -8.05
CA LYS A 233 -5.73 11.05 -7.75
C LYS A 233 -6.86 12.07 -7.58
N ALA A 234 -6.56 13.24 -7.01
CA ALA A 234 -7.50 14.36 -6.89
C ALA A 234 -7.75 15.09 -8.23
N GLY A 235 -7.15 14.65 -9.33
CA GLY A 235 -7.29 15.25 -10.66
C GLY A 235 -6.60 16.59 -10.82
N ARG A 236 -5.62 16.92 -9.95
CA ARG A 236 -4.88 18.19 -10.01
C ARG A 236 -3.76 18.19 -11.04
N PHE A 237 -3.29 17.01 -11.42
CA PHE A 237 -2.38 16.82 -12.53
C PHE A 237 -3.06 15.93 -13.57
N LYS A 238 -3.14 16.42 -14.81
CA LYS A 238 -3.42 15.57 -15.96
C LYS A 238 -2.06 15.18 -16.53
N TYR A 239 -1.86 13.91 -16.87
CA TYR A 239 -0.81 13.59 -17.80
C TYR A 239 -1.19 14.18 -19.16
N ASP A 240 -0.37 15.08 -19.69
CA ASP A 240 -0.39 15.42 -21.10
C ASP A 240 0.15 14.21 -21.88
N TRP A 241 -0.69 13.19 -22.09
CA TRP A 241 -0.42 12.10 -23.03
C TRP A 241 -0.76 12.50 -24.48
N GLU A 242 -1.25 13.73 -24.70
CA GLU A 242 -1.68 14.24 -26.00
C GLU A 242 -0.83 15.45 -26.42
N GLU A 243 0.43 15.25 -26.77
CA GLU A 243 1.12 16.21 -27.65
C GLU A 243 2.33 15.62 -28.41
N GLU A 244 2.27 14.37 -28.87
CA GLU A 244 3.15 13.88 -29.95
C GLU A 244 2.40 12.85 -30.84
N ALA A 245 1.35 13.29 -31.52
CA ALA A 245 0.71 12.58 -32.64
C ALA A 245 0.89 13.38 -33.95
#